data_AF-A0A8A3SA02-F1
#
_entry.id   AF-A0A8A3SA02-F1
#
_cell.length_a   1.000
_cell.length_b   1.000
_cell.length_c   1.000
_cell.angle_alpha   90.00
_cell.angle_beta   90.00
_cell.angle_gamma   90.00
#
_symmetry.space_group_name_H-M   'P 1'
#
loop_
_entity.id
_entity.type
_entity.pdbx_description
1 polymer ?
#
loop_
_entity_poly.entity_id
_entity_poly.type
_entity_poly.pdbx_seq_one_letter_code
_entity_poly.pdbx_strand_id
1 'polypeptide(L)'
;MSTYIMRRISLYISTVSIAFVLILASLSSGCTDTGKTEEETVIGTILHDDNGTYIIQVENGTRYVPVNLDEEYQIDGMVVGFRGITLENDSVAESPGIPIEIHYIGTYVPPGANATLKLEKKLP
;
A
#
# COMPACT_ATOMS: atom_id res chain seq x y z
N MET A 1 -1.30 46.09 -47.74
CA MET A 1 -0.69 45.69 -46.45
C MET A 1 -1.71 44.95 -45.57
N SER A 2 -2.32 43.87 -46.08
CA SER A 2 -3.40 43.13 -45.37
C SER A 2 -3.23 41.61 -45.46
N THR A 3 -2.73 41.10 -46.59
CA THR A 3 -2.49 39.66 -46.81
C THR A 3 -1.37 39.06 -45.96
N TYR A 4 -0.40 39.88 -45.53
CA TYR A 4 0.75 39.42 -44.72
C TYR A 4 0.35 39.16 -43.26
N ILE A 5 -0.57 39.96 -42.73
CA ILE A 5 -1.08 39.84 -41.34
C ILE A 5 -2.00 38.62 -41.24
N MET A 6 -2.86 38.40 -42.24
CA MET A 6 -3.76 37.24 -42.27
C MET A 6 -3.01 35.89 -42.40
N ARG A 7 -1.91 35.85 -43.16
CA ARG A 7 -1.01 34.67 -43.21
C ARG A 7 -0.28 34.41 -41.90
N ARG A 8 0.21 35.46 -41.22
CA ARG A 8 0.87 35.34 -39.90
C ARG A 8 -0.12 34.89 -38.81
N ILE A 9 -1.34 35.42 -38.81
CA ILE A 9 -2.40 35.03 -37.87
C ILE A 9 -2.85 33.59 -38.13
N SER A 10 -3.01 33.17 -39.39
CA SER A 10 -3.40 31.80 -39.75
C SER A 10 -2.34 30.75 -39.39
N LEU A 11 -1.04 31.07 -39.59
CA LEU A 11 0.07 30.22 -39.12
C LEU A 11 0.15 30.19 -37.58
N TYR A 12 -0.06 31.33 -36.92
CA TYR A 12 -0.04 31.44 -35.46
C TYR A 12 -1.16 30.59 -34.81
N ILE A 13 -2.39 30.71 -35.32
CA ILE A 13 -3.54 29.92 -34.86
C ILE A 13 -3.28 28.42 -35.06
N SER A 14 -2.68 28.03 -36.20
CA SER A 14 -2.35 26.62 -36.47
C SER A 14 -1.31 26.08 -35.49
N THR A 15 -0.25 26.83 -35.21
CA THR A 15 0.77 26.44 -34.22
C THR A 15 0.24 26.38 -32.80
N VAL A 16 -0.62 27.33 -32.40
CA VAL A 16 -1.27 27.33 -31.08
C VAL A 16 -2.23 26.15 -30.94
N SER A 17 -2.95 25.80 -32.01
CA SER A 17 -3.86 24.64 -32.01
C SER A 17 -3.12 23.32 -31.82
N ILE A 18 -2.00 23.14 -32.52
CA ILE A 18 -1.16 21.92 -32.39
C ILE A 18 -0.55 21.84 -31.00
N ALA A 19 -0.03 22.96 -30.46
CA ALA A 19 0.52 23.02 -29.11
C ALA A 19 -0.55 22.71 -28.04
N PHE A 20 -1.78 23.21 -28.22
CA PHE A 20 -2.88 22.95 -27.30
C PHE A 20 -3.29 21.46 -27.28
N VAL A 21 -3.32 20.80 -28.44
CA VAL A 21 -3.56 19.35 -28.54
C VAL A 21 -2.46 18.55 -27.83
N LEU A 22 -1.19 18.96 -27.96
CA LEU A 22 -0.07 18.31 -27.28
C LEU A 22 -0.12 18.49 -25.75
N ILE A 23 -0.51 19.67 -25.27
CA ILE A 23 -0.64 19.96 -23.83
C ILE A 23 -1.80 19.14 -23.22
N LEU A 24 -2.92 19.01 -23.92
CA LEU A 24 -4.06 18.18 -23.46
C LEU A 24 -3.70 16.69 -23.36
N ALA A 25 -2.85 16.17 -24.25
CA ALA A 25 -2.37 14.79 -24.18
C ALA A 25 -1.42 14.54 -22.99
N SER A 26 -0.85 15.59 -22.41
CA SER A 26 0.15 15.49 -21.33
C SER A 26 -0.46 15.38 -19.93
N LEU A 27 -1.75 15.65 -19.76
CA LEU A 27 -2.40 15.70 -18.44
C LEU A 27 -2.96 14.33 -17.96
N SER A 28 -2.65 13.23 -18.66
CA SER A 28 -3.18 11.88 -18.35
C SER A 28 -2.34 11.06 -17.35
N SER A 29 -1.53 11.68 -16.48
CA SER A 29 -0.90 10.94 -15.40
C SER A 29 -0.89 11.73 -14.09
N GLY A 30 -2.09 12.17 -13.69
CA GLY A 30 -2.41 12.14 -12.28
C GLY A 30 -2.69 10.70 -11.89
N CYS A 31 -1.65 9.94 -11.50
CA CYS A 31 -1.89 8.85 -10.55
C CYS A 31 -2.38 9.55 -9.28
N THR A 32 -3.70 9.68 -9.13
CA THR A 32 -4.26 9.70 -7.80
C THR A 32 -3.96 8.32 -7.24
N ASP A 33 -2.79 8.16 -6.63
CA ASP A 33 -2.64 7.25 -5.52
C ASP A 33 -3.62 7.78 -4.48
N THR A 34 -4.87 7.38 -4.67
CA THR A 34 -5.89 7.54 -3.66
C THR A 34 -5.37 6.59 -2.61
N GLY A 35 -4.56 7.12 -1.68
CA GLY A 35 -4.26 6.55 -0.39
C GLY A 35 -5.58 6.39 0.35
N LYS A 36 -6.42 5.50 -0.16
CA LYS A 36 -7.31 4.77 0.66
C LYS A 36 -6.38 3.83 1.40
N THR A 37 -6.27 4.11 2.68
CA THR A 37 -6.17 3.11 3.73
C THR A 37 -7.36 2.15 3.56
N GLU A 38 -7.38 1.40 2.46
CA GLU A 38 -8.16 0.18 2.36
C GLU A 38 -7.45 -0.71 3.36
N GLU A 39 -8.15 -1.02 4.43
CA GLU A 39 -7.76 -2.02 5.40
C GLU A 39 -7.74 -3.40 4.70
N GLU A 40 -6.80 -3.57 3.77
CA GLU A 40 -6.55 -4.79 3.03
C GLU A 40 -6.06 -5.83 4.02
N THR A 41 -6.65 -7.02 3.94
CA THR A 41 -6.18 -8.14 4.75
C THR A 41 -4.89 -8.65 4.14
N VAL A 42 -3.79 -8.44 4.85
CA VAL A 42 -2.46 -8.88 4.44
C VAL A 42 -2.20 -10.25 5.05
N ILE A 43 -1.67 -11.17 4.25
CA ILE A 43 -1.28 -12.51 4.71
C ILE A 43 0.22 -12.51 4.98
N GLY A 44 0.60 -12.92 6.18
CA GLY A 44 1.99 -13.04 6.57
C GLY A 44 2.23 -14.21 7.50
N THR A 45 3.51 -14.52 7.69
CA THR A 45 3.97 -15.57 8.60
C THR A 45 4.53 -14.91 9.85
N ILE A 46 4.08 -15.36 11.01
CA ILE A 46 4.64 -14.98 12.30
C ILE A 46 6.03 -15.60 12.44
N LEU A 47 7.02 -14.78 12.73
CA LEU A 47 8.39 -15.20 13.01
C LEU A 47 8.79 -14.66 14.38
N HIS A 48 9.49 -15.48 15.15
CA HIS A 48 10.11 -15.06 16.39
C HIS A 48 11.51 -14.51 16.11
N ASP A 49 11.71 -13.22 16.34
CA ASP A 49 13.00 -12.56 16.16
C ASP A 49 13.96 -12.86 17.32
N ASP A 50 15.27 -12.81 17.06
CA ASP A 50 16.31 -13.05 18.07
C ASP A 50 16.25 -12.06 19.25
N ASN A 51 15.61 -10.89 19.07
CA ASN A 51 15.39 -9.91 20.13
C ASN A 51 14.19 -10.26 21.05
N GLY A 52 13.57 -11.43 20.88
CA GLY A 52 12.43 -11.88 21.69
C GLY A 52 11.10 -11.19 21.32
N THR A 53 11.00 -10.64 20.10
CA THR A 53 9.80 -9.97 19.60
C THR A 53 9.25 -10.74 18.41
N TYR A 54 7.92 -10.85 18.32
CA TYR A 54 7.28 -11.47 17.16
C TYR A 54 7.12 -10.45 16.03
N ILE A 55 7.47 -10.85 14.82
CA ILE A 55 7.29 -10.06 13.61
C ILE A 55 6.42 -10.82 12.62
N ILE A 56 5.73 -10.09 11.76
CA ILE A 56 4.94 -10.68 10.67
C ILE A 56 5.67 -10.40 9.36
N GLN A 57 6.21 -11.44 8.74
CA GLN A 57 6.84 -11.34 7.42
C GLN A 57 5.85 -11.74 6.34
N VAL A 58 5.62 -10.82 5.40
CA VAL A 58 4.72 -11.04 4.26
C VAL A 58 5.52 -11.48 3.03
N GLU A 59 4.87 -12.06 2.02
CA GLU A 59 5.56 -12.66 0.86
C GLU A 59 6.43 -11.67 0.08
N ASN A 60 6.09 -10.38 0.09
CA ASN A 60 6.90 -9.34 -0.57
C ASN A 60 8.20 -8.98 0.19
N GLY A 61 8.48 -9.65 1.31
CA GLY A 61 9.66 -9.42 2.14
C GLY A 61 9.50 -8.33 3.19
N THR A 62 8.39 -7.56 3.15
CA THR A 62 8.07 -6.56 4.18
C THR A 62 7.90 -7.24 5.53
N ARG A 63 8.41 -6.59 6.58
CA ARG A 63 8.30 -7.03 7.96
C ARG A 63 7.46 -6.03 8.72
N TYR A 64 6.40 -6.51 9.35
CA TYR A 64 5.56 -5.73 10.24
C TYR A 64 5.85 -6.12 11.69
N VAL A 65 5.98 -5.12 12.55
CA VAL A 65 6.19 -5.29 13.98
C VAL A 65 4.89 -4.94 14.70
N PRO A 66 4.08 -5.93 15.09
CA PRO A 66 2.80 -5.66 15.71
C PRO A 66 2.97 -5.16 17.14
N VAL A 67 2.37 -4.02 17.47
CA VAL A 67 2.47 -3.43 18.82
C VAL A 67 1.49 -4.06 19.82
N ASN A 68 0.46 -4.74 19.32
CA ASN A 68 -0.64 -5.31 20.10
C ASN A 68 -0.97 -6.77 19.71
N LEU A 69 0.05 -7.57 19.38
CA LEU A 69 -0.15 -8.98 19.02
C LEU A 69 -0.57 -9.83 20.22
N ASP A 70 -1.76 -10.43 20.15
CA ASP A 70 -2.23 -11.38 21.16
C ASP A 70 -1.34 -12.63 21.26
N GLU A 71 -1.22 -13.17 22.48
CA GLU A 71 -0.45 -14.39 22.77
C GLU A 71 -0.90 -15.62 21.96
N GLU A 72 -2.17 -15.67 21.55
CA GLU A 72 -2.72 -16.77 20.74
C GLU A 72 -2.10 -16.86 19.33
N TYR A 73 -1.54 -15.75 18.83
CA TYR A 73 -0.87 -15.67 17.53
C TYR A 73 0.66 -15.62 17.66
N GLN A 74 1.22 -15.70 18.87
CA GLN A 74 2.66 -15.70 19.13
C GLN A 74 3.29 -17.08 18.90
N ILE A 75 3.04 -17.66 17.73
CA ILE A 75 3.52 -18.98 17.33
C ILE A 75 4.42 -18.84 16.11
N ASP A 76 5.69 -19.20 16.25
CA ASP A 76 6.65 -19.18 15.14
C ASP A 76 6.19 -20.09 14.00
N GLY A 77 6.22 -19.56 12.77
CA GLY A 77 5.77 -20.24 11.56
C GLY A 77 4.26 -20.22 11.32
N MET A 78 3.45 -19.59 12.18
CA MET A 78 2.00 -19.48 11.97
C MET A 78 1.68 -18.51 10.83
N VAL A 79 0.84 -18.94 9.89
CA VAL A 79 0.34 -18.06 8.82
C VAL A 79 -0.95 -17.39 9.28
N VAL A 80 -0.96 -16.06 9.26
CA VAL A 80 -2.08 -15.22 9.71
C VAL A 80 -2.49 -14.25 8.62
N GLY A 81 -3.79 -13.97 8.56
CA GLY A 81 -4.32 -12.80 7.88
C GLY A 81 -4.52 -11.69 8.90
N PHE A 82 -3.96 -10.52 8.68
CA PHE A 82 -4.07 -9.39 9.59
C PHE A 82 -4.41 -8.10 8.84
N ARG A 83 -4.91 -7.13 9.59
CA ARG A 83 -5.39 -5.85 9.08
C ARG A 83 -5.23 -4.82 10.19
N GLY A 84 -4.67 -3.67 9.85
CA GLY A 84 -4.28 -2.68 10.85
C GLY A 84 -3.80 -1.39 10.22
N ILE A 85 -3.36 -0.47 11.07
CA ILE A 85 -2.81 0.82 10.66
C ILE A 85 -1.31 0.83 10.95
N THR A 86 -0.51 1.16 9.95
CA THR A 86 0.93 1.37 10.14
C THR A 86 1.17 2.66 10.92
N LEU A 87 1.99 2.59 11.96
CA LEU A 87 2.32 3.75 12.78
C LEU A 87 3.44 4.53 12.08
N GLU A 88 3.08 5.55 11.30
CA GLU A 88 4.03 6.40 10.55
C GLU A 88 5.04 7.15 11.44
N ASN A 89 4.81 7.23 12.76
CA ASN A 89 5.55 8.15 13.63
C ASN A 89 6.92 7.66 14.09
N ASP A 90 7.22 6.37 14.05
CA ASP A 90 8.50 5.88 14.58
C ASP A 90 8.89 4.59 13.86
N SER A 91 9.31 4.70 12.60
CA SER A 91 10.36 3.76 12.15
C SER A 91 11.60 4.06 12.98
N VAL A 92 11.64 3.54 14.22
CA VAL A 92 12.83 3.57 15.06
C VAL A 92 13.92 2.98 14.17
N ALA A 93 15.03 3.69 14.00
CA ALA A 93 16.11 3.25 13.09
C ALA A 93 16.65 1.85 13.44
N GLU A 94 16.31 1.34 14.62
CA GLU A 94 16.66 0.02 15.17
C GLU A 94 15.49 -0.98 15.18
N SER A 95 14.32 -0.62 14.66
CA SER A 95 13.17 -1.53 14.53
C SER A 95 13.42 -2.54 13.41
N PRO A 96 13.18 -3.84 13.63
CA PRO A 96 13.37 -4.88 12.60
C PRO A 96 12.34 -4.82 11.46
N GLY A 97 11.34 -3.92 11.56
CA GLY A 97 10.31 -3.72 10.55
C GLY A 97 9.41 -2.51 10.84
N ILE A 98 8.30 -2.43 10.10
CA ILE A 98 7.33 -1.34 10.16
C ILE A 98 6.38 -1.58 11.34
N PRO A 99 6.30 -0.69 12.33
CA PRO A 99 5.36 -0.85 13.43
C PRO A 99 3.91 -0.79 12.91
N ILE A 100 3.09 -1.73 13.33
CA ILE A 100 1.68 -1.80 12.97
C ILE A 100 0.81 -2.03 14.20
N GLU A 101 -0.30 -1.32 14.26
CA GLU A 101 -1.39 -1.59 15.19
C GLU A 101 -2.42 -2.47 14.49
N ILE A 102 -2.51 -3.73 14.92
CA ILE A 102 -3.42 -4.69 14.32
C ILE A 102 -4.81 -4.42 14.88
N HIS A 103 -5.79 -4.22 14.00
CA HIS A 103 -7.21 -4.14 14.37
C HIS A 103 -7.92 -5.47 14.21
N TYR A 104 -7.52 -6.28 13.22
CA TYR A 104 -8.09 -7.59 12.98
C TYR A 104 -6.99 -8.58 12.64
N ILE A 105 -7.07 -9.77 13.23
CA ILE A 105 -6.18 -10.89 12.94
C ILE A 105 -6.98 -12.20 12.97
N GLY A 106 -6.51 -13.16 12.18
CA GLY A 106 -7.05 -14.50 12.15
C GLY A 106 -6.07 -15.47 11.52
N THR A 107 -6.23 -16.76 11.82
CA THR A 107 -5.42 -17.81 11.20
C THR A 107 -5.80 -17.96 9.73
N TYR A 108 -4.80 -18.05 8.85
CA TYR A 108 -5.01 -18.34 7.43
C TYR A 108 -4.71 -19.81 7.13
N VAL A 109 -5.69 -20.53 6.58
CA VAL A 109 -5.51 -21.91 6.10
C VAL A 109 -5.39 -21.90 4.58
N PRO A 110 -4.23 -22.32 4.00
CA PRO A 110 -4.01 -22.28 2.56
C PRO A 110 -4.94 -23.24 1.78
N PRO A 111 -5.15 -22.99 0.47
CA PRO A 111 -6.26 -23.53 -0.34
C PRO A 111 -6.25 -25.05 -0.63
N GLY A 112 -5.50 -25.86 0.12
CA GLY A 112 -5.54 -27.32 0.02
C GLY A 112 -6.46 -28.02 1.04
N ALA A 113 -6.92 -27.32 2.09
CA ALA A 113 -7.57 -27.94 3.25
C ALA A 113 -8.88 -27.26 3.73
N ASN A 114 -9.59 -26.56 2.84
CA ASN A 114 -10.74 -25.65 3.10
C ASN A 114 -10.30 -24.21 3.42
N ALA A 115 -10.28 -23.37 2.37
CA ALA A 115 -9.92 -21.95 2.50
C ALA A 115 -10.98 -21.22 3.35
N THR A 116 -10.60 -20.78 4.56
CA THR A 116 -11.42 -19.91 5.40
C THR A 116 -10.49 -18.92 6.09
N LEU A 117 -10.45 -17.68 5.59
CA LEU A 117 -9.97 -16.54 6.35
C LEU A 117 -11.07 -16.13 7.31
N LYS A 118 -10.93 -16.52 8.57
CA LYS A 118 -11.83 -16.07 9.62
C LYS A 118 -11.08 -14.99 10.39
N LEU A 119 -11.44 -13.73 10.19
CA LEU A 119 -10.97 -12.65 11.07
C LEU A 119 -11.75 -12.80 12.38
N GLU A 120 -11.14 -13.49 13.34
CA GLU A 120 -11.86 -13.96 14.54
C GLU A 120 -11.87 -12.92 15.65
N LYS A 121 -10.90 -12.00 15.65
CA LYS A 121 -10.69 -11.11 16.77
C LYS A 121 -10.45 -9.68 16.32
N LYS A 122 -11.21 -8.76 16.93
CA LYS A 122 -10.93 -7.33 16.88
C LYS A 122 -10.07 -6.98 18.09
N LEU A 123 -8.88 -6.49 17.83
CA LEU A 123 -7.96 -6.00 18.84
C LEU A 123 -8.33 -4.55 19.24
N PRO A 124 -8.11 -4.16 20.51
CA PRO A 124 -8.45 -2.84 21.02
C PRO A 124 -7.63 -1.73 20.38
#